data_AF-A0A3B8L1C4-F1
#
_entry.id   AF-A0A3B8L1C4-F1
#
_cell.length_a   1.000
_cell.length_b   1.000
_cell.length_c   1.000
_cell.angle_alpha   90.00
_cell.angle_beta   90.00
_cell.angle_gamma   90.00
#
_symmetry.space_group_name_H-M   'P 1'
#
loop_
_entity.id
_entity.type
_entity.pdbx_description
1 polymer ?
#
loop_
_entity_poly.entity_id
_entity_poly.type
_entity_poly.pdbx_seq_one_letter_code
_entity_poly.pdbx_strand_id
1 'polypeptide(L)' 'YVTVDQEATAEVKSRFPLREANVNVREIPGQPGKFECVAHLWPHYELDDLTASVRLTTELATTSSG' A
#
# COMPACT_ATOMS: atom_id res chain seq x y z
N TYR A 1 -0.22 10.13 4.38
CA TYR A 1 1.01 9.39 4.03
C TYR A 1 1.46 9.57 2.58
N VAL A 2 0.61 10.05 1.67
CA VAL A 2 1.00 10.38 0.28
C VAL A 2 0.98 11.90 0.09
N THR A 3 1.94 12.45 -0.65
CA THR A 3 1.84 13.80 -1.23
C THR A 3 2.15 13.74 -2.72
N VAL A 4 1.25 14.26 -3.54
CA VAL A 4 1.41 14.28 -5.02
C VAL A 4 2.25 15.45 -5.52
N ASP A 5 2.51 16.41 -4.64
CA ASP A 5 3.38 17.55 -4.92
C ASP A 5 4.86 17.12 -4.88
N GLN A 6 5.50 17.08 -6.04
CA GLN A 6 6.90 16.69 -6.19
C GLN A 6 7.87 17.76 -5.69
N GLU A 7 7.44 19.02 -5.60
CA GLU A 7 8.24 20.16 -5.16
C GLU A 7 8.00 20.50 -3.68
N ALA A 8 7.17 19.69 -3.00
CA ALA A 8 6.91 19.80 -1.58
C ALA A 8 8.21 19.91 -0.76
N THR A 9 8.14 20.71 0.31
CA THR A 9 9.27 20.92 1.22
C THR A 9 9.70 19.61 1.88
N ALA A 10 10.95 19.56 2.36
CA ALA A 10 11.48 18.38 3.07
C ALA A 10 10.64 18.02 4.31
N GLU A 11 10.09 19.01 5.01
CA GLU A 11 9.19 18.79 6.14
C GLU A 11 7.86 18.14 5.72
N VAL A 12 7.32 18.53 4.56
CA VAL A 12 6.13 17.89 4.01
C VAL A 12 6.48 16.46 3.58
N LYS A 13 7.57 16.26 2.84
CA LYS A 13 8.00 14.93 2.38
C LYS A 13 8.34 13.96 3.51
N SER A 14 8.82 14.43 4.66
CA SER A 14 9.06 13.56 5.82
C SER A 14 7.75 13.10 6.49
N ARG A 15 6.72 13.94 6.50
CA ARG A 15 5.36 13.60 7.00
C ARG A 15 4.55 12.78 6.00
N PHE A 16 4.84 12.93 4.71
CA PHE A 16 4.18 12.24 3.60
C PHE A 16 5.24 11.50 2.77
N PRO A 17 5.74 10.34 3.23
CA PRO A 17 6.93 9.71 2.65
C PRO A 17 6.71 9.12 1.24
N LEU A 18 5.46 8.93 0.82
CA LEU A 18 5.11 8.33 -0.46
C LEU A 18 4.73 9.40 -1.49
N ARG A 19 5.31 9.30 -2.68
CA ARG A 19 4.87 10.07 -3.86
C ARG A 19 3.57 9.51 -4.43
N GLU A 20 3.44 8.19 -4.38
CA GLU A 20 2.30 7.47 -4.93
C GLU A 20 2.07 6.18 -4.13
N ALA A 21 0.81 5.77 -4.04
CA ALA A 21 0.41 4.50 -3.48
C ALA A 21 -0.79 3.95 -4.24
N ASN A 22 -0.78 2.66 -4.54
CA ASN A 22 -1.90 1.93 -5.12
C ASN A 22 -2.20 0.67 -4.31
N VAL A 23 -3.48 0.35 -4.15
CA VAL A 23 -3.92 -0.88 -3.49
C VAL A 23 -4.95 -1.57 -4.38
N ASN A 24 -4.70 -2.83 -4.69
CA ASN A 24 -5.64 -3.69 -5.38
C ASN A 24 -6.15 -4.76 -4.42
N VAL A 25 -7.47 -4.91 -4.38
CA VAL A 25 -8.15 -5.97 -3.62
C VAL A 25 -8.99 -6.78 -4.58
N ARG A 26 -8.86 -8.10 -4.53
CA ARG A 26 -9.65 -9.02 -5.35
C ARG A 26 -10.15 -10.20 -4.54
N GLU A 27 -11.34 -10.68 -4.88
CA GLU A 27 -11.85 -11.94 -4.36
C GLU A 27 -10.97 -13.11 -4.82
N ILE A 28 -10.85 -14.11 -3.97
CA ILE A 28 -10.16 -15.36 -4.31
C ILE A 28 -11.20 -16.34 -4.86
N PRO A 29 -11.13 -16.74 -6.15
CA PRO A 29 -12.06 -17.71 -6.72
C PRO A 29 -12.09 -19.01 -5.92
N GLY A 30 -13.29 -19.50 -5.62
CA GLY A 30 -13.49 -20.71 -4.83
C GLY A 30 -13.41 -20.52 -3.31
N GLN A 31 -13.16 -19.30 -2.82
CA GLN A 31 -13.14 -18.96 -1.39
C GLN A 31 -14.00 -17.71 -1.12
N PRO A 32 -15.34 -17.84 -1.11
CA PRO A 32 -16.24 -16.73 -0.80
C PRO A 32 -15.89 -16.07 0.53
N GLY A 33 -15.85 -14.74 0.56
CA GLY A 33 -15.49 -13.99 1.77
C GLY A 33 -13.99 -13.96 2.08
N LYS A 34 -13.12 -14.42 1.17
CA LYS A 34 -11.67 -14.19 1.21
C LYS A 34 -11.20 -13.32 0.06
N PHE A 35 -10.23 -12.46 0.36
CA PHE A 35 -9.70 -11.49 -0.58
C PHE A 35 -8.17 -11.50 -0.54
N GLU A 36 -7.54 -11.31 -1.69
CA GLU A 36 -6.13 -10.95 -1.79
C GLU A 36 -6.01 -9.42 -1.86
N CYS A 37 -5.08 -8.86 -1.09
CA CYS A 37 -4.70 -7.46 -1.15
C CYS A 37 -3.24 -7.34 -1.65
N VAL A 38 -3.01 -6.42 -2.58
CA VAL A 38 -1.67 -6.07 -3.08
C VAL A 38 -1.51 -4.56 -3.02
N ALA A 39 -0.52 -4.09 -2.25
CA ALA A 39 -0.18 -2.68 -2.14
C ALA A 39 1.13 -2.39 -2.88
N HIS A 40 1.13 -1.35 -3.73
CA HIS A 40 2.30 -0.79 -4.40
C HIS A 40 2.56 0.60 -3.82
N LEU A 41 3.75 0.83 -3.26
CA LEU A 41 4.11 2.08 -2.60
C LEU A 41 5.37 2.65 -3.27
N TRP A 42 5.33 3.92 -3.64
CA TRP A 42 6.45 4.61 -4.28
C TRP A 42 6.93 5.78 -3.40
N PRO A 43 8.09 5.66 -2.72
CA PRO A 43 8.67 6.73 -1.91
C PRO A 43 9.18 7.92 -2.73
N HIS A 44 9.37 9.07 -2.08
CA HIS A 44 9.96 10.28 -2.68
C HIS A 44 11.47 10.18 -2.93
N TYR A 45 12.19 9.36 -2.15
CA TYR A 45 13.63 9.23 -2.20
C TYR A 45 13.98 7.74 -2.34
N GLU A 46 15.01 7.44 -3.12
CA GLU A 46 15.65 6.12 -3.10
C GLU A 46 16.24 5.94 -1.69
N LEU A 47 15.84 4.89 -0.98
CA LEU A 47 16.64 4.41 0.15
C LEU A 47 17.85 3.75 -0.49
N ASP A 48 19.05 4.30 -0.27
CA ASP A 48 20.32 3.90 -0.92
C ASP A 48 20.60 2.38 -0.92
N ASP A 49 19.89 1.56 -0.13
CA ASP A 49 20.00 0.10 -0.11
C ASP A 49 18.71 -0.65 0.30
N LEU A 50 17.52 -0.20 -0.15
CA LEU A 50 16.29 -0.96 0.10
C LEU A 50 15.37 -1.03 -1.13
N THR A 51 15.58 -2.05 -1.97
CA THR A 51 14.55 -2.52 -2.92
C THR A 51 13.44 -3.26 -2.15
N ALA A 52 12.67 -2.56 -1.32
CA ALA A 52 11.56 -3.17 -0.59
C ALA A 52 10.27 -3.10 -1.41
N SER A 53 9.91 -4.21 -2.08
CA SER A 53 8.51 -4.43 -2.43
C SER A 53 7.77 -4.96 -1.20
N VAL A 54 6.97 -4.11 -0.55
CA VAL A 54 6.12 -4.54 0.58
C VAL A 54 4.82 -5.13 0.03
N ARG A 55 4.73 -6.46 -0.05
CA ARG A 55 3.48 -7.15 -0.35
C ARG A 55 2.77 -7.50 0.95
N LEU A 56 1.73 -6.74 1.27
CA LEU A 56 0.84 -7.01 2.40
C LEU A 56 -0.33 -7.89 1.92
N THR A 57 -0.18 -9.21 2.05
CA THR A 57 -1.27 -10.16 1.82
C THR A 57 -2.00 -10.40 3.14
N THR A 58 -3.26 -9.96 3.22
CA THR A 58 -4.14 -10.20 4.37
C THR A 58 -5.35 -10.99 3.88
N GLU A 59 -5.74 -12.03 4.62
CA GLU A 59 -7.06 -12.65 4.46
C GLU A 59 -8.08 -11.84 5.26
N LEU A 60 -8.91 -11.06 4.58
CA LEU A 60 -10.09 -10.46 5.19
C LEU A 60 -11.18 -11.53 5.26
N ALA A 61 -11.29 -12.23 6.39
CA ALA A 61 -12.45 -13.09 6.64
C ALA A 61 -13.62 -12.21 7.10
N THR A 62 -14.66 -12.07 6.27
CA THR A 62 -15.91 -11.49 6.74
C THR A 62 -16.53 -12.47 7.73
N THR A 63 -16.40 -12.23 9.03
CA THR A 63 -17.18 -12.95 10.03
C THR A 63 -18.64 -12.57 9.83
N SER A 64 -19.36 -13.34 9.01
CA SER A 64 -20.81 -13.36 9.04
C SER A 64 -21.20 -14.06 10.34
N SER A 65 -21.25 -13.30 11.43
CA SER A 65 -21.99 -13.71 12.62
C SER A 65 -23.45 -13.86 12.21
N GLY A 66 -23.97 -15.08 12.30
CA GLY A 66 -25.40 -15.38 12.12
C GLY A 66 -26.27 -14.78 13.22
#